data_AF-A0A935CLY7-F1
#
_entry.id   AF-A0A935CLY7-F1
#
_cell.length_a   1.000
_cell.length_b   1.000
_cell.length_c   1.000
_cell.angle_alpha   90.00
_cell.angle_beta   90.00
_cell.angle_gamma   90.00
#
_symmetry.space_group_name_H-M   'P 1'
#
loop_
_entity.id
_entity.type
_entity.pdbx_description
1 polymer ?
#
loop_
_entity_poly.entity_id
_entity_poly.type
_entity_poly.pdbx_seq_one_letter_code
_entity_poly.pdbx_strand_id
1 'polypeptide(L)'
;MAGDSASITSYVSKLVEVSPIYREDFSDGQAQGWTASSGAWAVTTGGYRQSGTANNTNAYRAQTQNQLLVYRWQATFTSGVNAGMYLLASATTGAERGNSYRVWQDATSVKIYESTGNTATQRASFTASNTAGQTHSYQVIYDPLTGKVQVWRDNVYLGSWTDTTPLLSGSYLSLRTDASNVLFDNLVVSEVVKYYQAGGQRIALRKNGAVSYLFGDHLGSTSVTADATGVRTGELWYKPWGENRGTPYQTTPTQRRFTGQVLDEVAGGLYFYNARYYDPPVPPPPPPPPPPPPRDRCPPPPRRCVANRLISIGHPFLRWCSSFIRSCSLTQREVLFHSWRTSTLNAWDVEFLQLPAHHQ
;
A
#
# COMPACT_ATOMS: atom_id res chain seq x y z
N MET A 1 -38.92 -10.56 -30.25
CA MET A 1 -37.95 -9.70 -29.56
C MET A 1 -36.70 -10.53 -29.34
N ALA A 2 -35.69 -10.38 -30.20
CA ALA A 2 -34.40 -11.00 -29.97
C ALA A 2 -33.69 -10.18 -28.89
N GLY A 3 -33.36 -10.81 -27.77
CA GLY A 3 -32.59 -10.16 -26.70
C GLY A 3 -31.15 -10.06 -27.15
N ASP A 4 -30.66 -8.83 -27.33
CA ASP A 4 -29.24 -8.55 -27.47
C ASP A 4 -28.55 -8.88 -26.15
N SER A 5 -27.85 -10.02 -26.12
CA SER A 5 -26.88 -10.34 -25.08
C SER A 5 -25.69 -9.41 -25.26
N ALA A 6 -25.72 -8.22 -24.65
CA ALA A 6 -24.54 -7.37 -24.59
C ALA A 6 -23.44 -8.12 -23.84
N SER A 7 -22.40 -8.53 -24.55
CA SER A 7 -21.17 -9.05 -23.95
C SER A 7 -20.52 -7.92 -23.14
N ILE A 8 -20.71 -7.92 -21.83
CA ILE A 8 -19.94 -7.05 -20.93
C ILE A 8 -18.50 -7.53 -20.99
N THR A 9 -17.68 -6.83 -21.76
CA THR A 9 -16.22 -6.98 -21.70
C THR A 9 -15.77 -6.30 -20.41
N SER A 10 -15.64 -7.06 -19.33
CA SER A 10 -15.07 -6.54 -18.09
C SER A 10 -13.54 -6.52 -18.22
N TYR A 11 -12.97 -5.33 -18.34
CA TYR A 11 -11.52 -5.17 -18.26
C TYR A 11 -11.09 -5.48 -16.83
N VAL A 12 -10.38 -6.59 -16.65
CA VAL A 12 -9.67 -6.86 -15.41
C VAL A 12 -8.34 -6.11 -15.46
N SER A 13 -8.17 -5.11 -14.59
CA SER A 13 -6.90 -4.39 -14.46
C SER A 13 -6.18 -4.78 -13.19
N LYS A 14 -4.85 -4.66 -13.22
CA LYS A 14 -3.97 -4.98 -12.11
C LYS A 14 -3.26 -3.72 -11.64
N LEU A 15 -3.41 -3.40 -10.37
CA LEU A 15 -2.62 -2.37 -9.69
C LEU A 15 -1.59 -3.07 -8.81
N VAL A 16 -0.32 -2.68 -8.91
CA VAL A 16 0.74 -3.18 -8.03
C VAL A 16 1.11 -2.07 -7.05
N GLU A 17 0.87 -2.33 -5.77
CA GLU A 17 1.31 -1.45 -4.69
C GLU A 17 2.59 -1.99 -4.09
N VAL A 18 3.56 -1.09 -3.90
CA VAL A 18 4.86 -1.38 -3.29
C VAL A 18 5.00 -0.45 -2.09
N SER A 19 4.74 -1.00 -0.91
CA SER A 19 4.71 -0.24 0.34
C SER A 19 5.96 -0.51 1.16
N PRO A 20 6.67 0.53 1.65
CA PRO A 20 7.82 0.34 2.51
C PRO A 20 7.42 -0.29 3.85
N ILE A 21 8.10 -1.36 4.24
CA ILE A 21 8.05 -1.93 5.58
C ILE A 21 9.28 -1.54 6.41
N TYR A 22 10.31 -1.03 5.74
CA TYR A 22 11.49 -0.43 6.34
C TYR A 22 12.09 0.59 5.36
N ARG A 23 12.53 1.73 5.90
CA ARG A 23 13.30 2.75 5.20
C ARG A 23 14.38 3.29 6.11
N GLU A 24 15.51 3.61 5.50
CA GLU A 24 16.64 4.25 6.15
C GLU A 24 17.41 5.07 5.13
N ASP A 25 17.60 6.35 5.43
CA ASP A 25 18.41 7.30 4.66
C ASP A 25 19.56 7.90 5.49
N PHE A 26 19.70 7.45 6.75
CA PHE A 26 20.71 7.85 7.71
C PHE A 26 20.83 9.37 7.92
N SER A 27 19.82 10.14 7.50
CA SER A 27 19.85 11.60 7.45
C SER A 27 19.79 12.23 8.85
N ASP A 28 19.30 11.48 9.84
CA ASP A 28 19.24 11.86 11.25
C ASP A 28 20.55 11.58 12.01
N GLY A 29 21.57 11.04 11.33
CA GLY A 29 22.86 10.71 11.91
C GLY A 29 22.85 9.46 12.80
N GLN A 30 21.75 8.68 12.80
CA GLN A 30 21.61 7.46 13.58
C GLN A 30 21.63 6.22 12.68
N ALA A 31 22.12 5.11 13.22
CA ALA A 31 22.19 3.84 12.48
C ALA A 31 20.87 3.04 12.54
N GLN A 32 19.85 3.53 13.26
CA GLN A 32 18.51 2.96 13.48
C GLN A 32 18.39 1.42 13.33
N GLY A 33 19.09 0.68 14.20
CA GLY A 33 19.00 -0.78 14.29
C GLY A 33 20.01 -1.55 13.44
N TRP A 34 20.92 -0.87 12.74
CA TRP A 34 22.12 -1.46 12.18
C TRP A 34 23.19 -1.67 13.25
N THR A 35 23.71 -2.89 13.32
CA THR A 35 24.78 -3.30 14.25
C THR A 35 26.02 -3.70 13.47
N ALA A 36 27.14 -3.04 13.74
CA ALA A 36 28.44 -3.39 13.18
C ALA A 36 29.03 -4.60 13.91
N SER A 37 29.19 -5.73 13.21
CA SER A 37 29.81 -6.94 13.75
C SER A 37 31.28 -7.08 13.36
N SER A 38 31.67 -6.63 12.16
CA SER A 38 33.06 -6.66 11.70
C SER A 38 33.33 -5.55 10.69
N GLY A 39 34.53 -4.97 10.73
CA GLY A 39 34.91 -3.80 9.94
C GLY A 39 34.60 -2.47 10.65
N ALA A 40 35.09 -1.38 10.07
CA ALA A 40 34.88 -0.03 10.60
C ALA A 40 33.64 0.59 9.95
N TRP A 41 32.51 0.56 10.67
CA TRP A 41 31.24 1.12 10.21
C TRP A 41 30.85 2.34 11.05
N ALA A 42 30.38 3.39 10.40
CA ALA A 42 29.86 4.58 11.07
C ALA A 42 28.81 5.27 10.19
N VAL A 43 27.84 5.92 10.83
CA VAL A 43 26.97 6.86 10.13
C VAL A 43 27.79 8.12 9.86
N THR A 44 27.76 8.56 8.61
CA THR A 44 28.45 9.77 8.14
C THR A 44 27.46 10.62 7.36
N THR A 45 27.80 11.89 7.09
CA THR A 45 26.98 12.72 6.21
C THR A 45 26.80 12.03 4.87
N GLY A 46 25.54 11.74 4.51
CA GLY A 46 25.17 11.08 3.27
C GLY A 46 25.11 9.55 3.30
N GLY A 47 25.17 8.90 4.48
CA GLY A 47 24.87 7.46 4.59
C GLY A 47 25.70 6.69 5.63
N TYR A 48 25.48 5.38 5.68
CA TYR A 48 26.19 4.45 6.54
C TYR A 48 27.42 3.88 5.83
N ARG A 49 28.60 4.22 6.33
CA ARG A 49 29.87 4.01 5.65
C ARG A 49 30.67 2.90 6.30
N GLN A 50 31.16 1.98 5.48
CA GLN A 50 32.31 1.16 5.81
C GLN A 50 33.58 1.84 5.26
N SER A 51 34.54 2.18 6.13
CA SER A 51 35.71 3.02 5.78
C SER A 51 37.05 2.29 5.75
N GLY A 52 37.12 1.04 6.25
CA GLY A 52 38.36 0.27 6.34
C GLY A 52 38.61 -0.65 5.15
N THR A 53 39.79 -1.26 5.09
CA THR A 53 40.18 -2.23 4.04
C THR A 53 39.94 -3.68 4.45
N ALA A 54 39.17 -3.91 5.51
CA ALA A 54 38.87 -5.25 5.99
C ALA A 54 38.12 -6.08 4.93
N ASN A 55 38.40 -7.38 4.91
CA ASN A 55 37.65 -8.35 4.14
C ASN A 55 36.50 -8.88 4.98
N ASN A 56 35.43 -9.30 4.32
CA ASN A 56 34.27 -9.93 4.93
C ASN A 56 33.65 -9.10 6.06
N THR A 57 33.50 -7.79 5.82
CA THR A 57 32.89 -6.89 6.78
C THR A 57 31.41 -7.20 6.97
N ASN A 58 30.85 -6.83 8.12
CA ASN A 58 29.49 -7.16 8.46
C ASN A 58 28.88 -6.05 9.28
N ALA A 59 27.84 -5.43 8.73
CA ALA A 59 26.84 -4.75 9.52
C ALA A 59 25.48 -5.38 9.23
N TYR A 60 24.70 -5.70 10.27
CA TYR A 60 23.42 -6.39 10.11
C TYR A 60 22.29 -5.63 10.79
N ARG A 61 21.07 -5.91 10.34
CA ARG A 61 19.83 -5.40 10.94
C ARG A 61 18.78 -6.50 10.96
N ALA A 62 18.01 -6.59 12.04
CA ALA A 62 16.85 -7.48 12.11
C ALA A 62 15.75 -7.02 11.14
N GLN A 63 15.33 -7.92 10.26
CA GLN A 63 14.23 -7.70 9.31
C GLN A 63 13.65 -9.05 8.90
N THR A 64 12.39 -9.30 9.28
CA THR A 64 11.66 -10.47 8.83
C THR A 64 11.40 -10.39 7.32
N GLN A 65 11.73 -11.47 6.61
CA GLN A 65 11.65 -11.59 5.16
C GLN A 65 11.02 -12.94 4.82
N ASN A 66 9.70 -13.00 4.70
CA ASN A 66 8.92 -14.24 4.54
C ASN A 66 7.82 -14.12 3.47
N GLN A 67 7.98 -13.15 2.57
CA GLN A 67 7.02 -12.83 1.52
C GLN A 67 7.72 -12.23 0.31
N LEU A 68 6.97 -11.96 -0.76
CA LEU A 68 7.46 -11.21 -1.91
C LEU A 68 7.90 -9.80 -1.47
N LEU A 69 9.20 -9.52 -1.61
CA LEU A 69 9.80 -8.27 -1.18
C LEU A 69 10.59 -7.60 -2.31
N VAL A 70 10.60 -6.28 -2.26
CA VAL A 70 11.49 -5.42 -3.05
C VAL A 70 12.51 -4.80 -2.12
N TYR A 71 13.78 -5.02 -2.41
CA TYR A 71 14.91 -4.42 -1.71
C TYR A 71 15.48 -3.33 -2.60
N ARG A 72 15.74 -2.16 -2.04
CA ARG A 72 16.46 -1.07 -2.71
C ARG A 72 17.53 -0.54 -1.81
N TRP A 73 18.66 -0.17 -2.38
CA TRP A 73 19.71 0.55 -1.70
C TRP A 73 20.58 1.28 -2.72
N GLN A 74 21.31 2.27 -2.25
CA GLN A 74 22.35 2.95 -2.99
C GLN A 74 23.70 2.57 -2.38
N ALA A 75 24.74 2.44 -3.23
CA ALA A 75 26.10 2.24 -2.79
C ALA A 75 27.06 3.16 -3.55
N THR A 76 27.83 3.94 -2.81
CA THR A 76 28.88 4.84 -3.31
C THR A 76 30.25 4.25 -3.00
N PHE A 77 30.95 3.78 -4.04
CA PHE A 77 32.23 3.11 -3.94
C PHE A 77 33.37 4.14 -3.84
N THR A 78 33.65 4.66 -2.65
CA THR A 78 34.70 5.67 -2.46
C THR A 78 36.09 5.13 -2.82
N SER A 79 36.38 3.87 -2.44
CA SER A 79 37.52 3.12 -2.92
C SER A 79 37.19 1.63 -3.01
N GLY A 80 37.91 0.90 -3.87
CA GLY A 80 37.55 -0.47 -4.20
C GLY A 80 36.25 -0.56 -5.00
N VAL A 81 35.79 -1.77 -5.22
CA VAL A 81 34.66 -2.08 -6.14
C VAL A 81 33.78 -3.21 -5.63
N ASN A 82 34.10 -3.77 -4.46
CA ASN A 82 33.51 -5.00 -3.94
C ASN A 82 32.61 -4.72 -2.76
N ALA A 83 31.31 -4.77 -2.99
CA ALA A 83 30.31 -4.62 -1.95
C ALA A 83 28.97 -5.25 -2.36
N GLY A 84 28.13 -5.50 -1.36
CA GLY A 84 26.83 -6.06 -1.60
C GLY A 84 25.97 -6.15 -0.35
N MET A 85 24.80 -6.73 -0.54
CA MET A 85 23.82 -6.93 0.52
C MET A 85 23.39 -8.40 0.56
N TYR A 86 23.34 -8.92 1.78
CA TYR A 86 22.71 -10.18 2.12
C TYR A 86 21.22 -9.97 2.36
N LEU A 87 20.44 -10.80 1.70
CA LEU A 87 19.00 -10.95 1.82
C LEU A 87 18.72 -12.30 2.49
N LEU A 88 17.61 -12.37 3.22
CA LEU A 88 17.15 -13.59 3.88
C LEU A 88 18.18 -14.24 4.81
N ALA A 89 19.15 -13.48 5.34
CA ALA A 89 20.16 -14.02 6.23
C ALA A 89 19.51 -14.63 7.47
N SER A 90 19.89 -15.87 7.78
CA SER A 90 19.37 -16.61 8.95
C SER A 90 20.17 -16.36 10.22
N ALA A 91 21.37 -15.78 10.11
CA ALA A 91 22.24 -15.47 11.24
C ALA A 91 22.82 -14.06 11.12
N THR A 92 23.18 -13.47 12.26
CA THR A 92 23.81 -12.14 12.33
C THR A 92 25.31 -12.18 12.06
N THR A 93 25.94 -13.34 12.20
CA THR A 93 27.38 -13.58 12.06
C THR A 93 27.67 -14.84 11.23
N GLY A 94 28.95 -15.14 11.02
CA GLY A 94 29.40 -16.23 10.15
C GLY A 94 29.86 -15.74 8.79
N ALA A 95 30.59 -16.60 8.06
CA ALA A 95 31.23 -16.21 6.80
C ALA A 95 30.23 -15.74 5.73
N GLU A 96 29.00 -16.26 5.75
CA GLU A 96 27.93 -15.94 4.79
C GLU A 96 26.56 -15.75 5.47
N ARG A 97 26.57 -15.50 6.79
CA ARG A 97 25.39 -15.11 7.60
C ARG A 97 24.34 -16.22 7.66
N GLY A 98 24.81 -17.46 7.75
CA GLY A 98 24.00 -18.67 7.80
C GLY A 98 23.51 -19.09 6.41
N ASN A 99 22.20 -19.33 6.29
CA ASN A 99 21.54 -19.44 4.99
C ASN A 99 21.18 -18.04 4.51
N SER A 100 21.48 -17.71 3.26
CA SER A 100 21.25 -16.35 2.74
C SER A 100 21.30 -16.31 1.22
N TYR A 101 20.77 -15.23 0.64
CA TYR A 101 21.16 -14.81 -0.70
C TYR A 101 22.03 -13.57 -0.60
N ARG A 102 23.03 -13.43 -1.46
CA ARG A 102 23.86 -12.22 -1.53
C ARG A 102 23.87 -11.67 -2.95
N VAL A 103 23.49 -10.40 -3.08
CA VAL A 103 23.69 -9.63 -4.32
C VAL A 103 24.97 -8.84 -4.17
N TRP A 104 25.93 -9.09 -5.06
CA TRP A 104 27.31 -8.66 -4.93
C TRP A 104 27.80 -7.95 -6.18
N GLN A 105 28.28 -6.71 -6.03
CA GLN A 105 28.97 -5.97 -7.08
C GLN A 105 30.48 -6.22 -6.96
N ASP A 106 31.14 -6.52 -8.07
CA ASP A 106 32.60 -6.42 -8.24
C ASP A 106 32.98 -5.39 -9.31
N ALA A 107 34.21 -5.40 -9.84
CA ALA A 107 34.64 -4.45 -10.88
C ALA A 107 33.80 -4.51 -12.18
N THR A 108 33.24 -5.67 -12.51
CA THR A 108 32.72 -5.96 -13.86
C THR A 108 31.30 -6.48 -13.87
N SER A 109 30.78 -6.93 -12.72
CA SER A 109 29.53 -7.66 -12.66
C SER A 109 28.76 -7.46 -11.35
N VAL A 110 27.45 -7.64 -11.46
CA VAL A 110 26.57 -7.94 -10.32
C VAL A 110 26.29 -9.43 -10.31
N LYS A 111 26.51 -10.08 -9.17
CA LYS A 111 26.38 -11.52 -8.97
C LYS A 111 25.32 -11.84 -7.94
N ILE A 112 24.68 -12.99 -8.11
CA ILE A 112 23.82 -13.60 -7.10
C ILE A 112 24.56 -14.80 -6.54
N TYR A 113 24.72 -14.84 -5.23
CA TYR A 113 25.16 -16.01 -4.48
C TYR A 113 24.01 -16.55 -3.65
N GLU A 114 23.95 -17.87 -3.55
CA GLU A 114 23.16 -18.56 -2.55
C GLU A 114 24.12 -19.14 -1.51
N SER A 115 23.79 -19.00 -0.24
CA SER A 115 24.51 -19.64 0.85
C SER A 115 23.65 -20.66 1.57
N THR A 116 24.23 -21.84 1.77
CA THR A 116 23.70 -22.89 2.65
C THR A 116 24.72 -23.13 3.75
N GLY A 117 24.32 -22.92 5.00
CA GLY A 117 25.15 -23.20 6.18
C GLY A 117 26.50 -22.49 6.17
N ASN A 118 26.54 -21.20 5.82
CA ASN A 118 27.76 -20.38 5.67
C ASN A 118 28.66 -20.72 4.48
N THR A 119 28.24 -21.57 3.54
CA THR A 119 28.99 -21.84 2.31
C THR A 119 28.30 -21.16 1.14
N ALA A 120 28.98 -20.27 0.41
CA ALA A 120 28.41 -19.54 -0.72
C ALA A 120 28.70 -20.22 -2.06
N THR A 121 27.68 -20.31 -2.91
CA THR A 121 27.76 -20.75 -4.31
C THR A 121 27.28 -19.62 -5.22
N GLN A 122 28.07 -19.25 -6.23
CA GLN A 122 27.63 -18.29 -7.23
C GLN A 122 26.55 -18.93 -8.11
N ARG A 123 25.41 -18.28 -8.26
CA ARG A 123 24.26 -18.77 -9.04
C ARG A 123 24.03 -18.02 -10.34
N ALA A 124 24.35 -16.73 -10.35
CA ALA A 124 24.28 -15.91 -11.56
C ALA A 124 25.32 -14.78 -11.53
N SER A 125 25.67 -14.28 -12.71
CA SER A 125 26.54 -13.13 -12.91
C SER A 125 26.05 -12.34 -14.12
N PHE A 126 25.92 -11.02 -13.96
CA PHE A 126 25.44 -10.10 -14.98
C PHE A 126 26.49 -9.02 -15.21
N THR A 127 26.85 -8.76 -16.46
CA THR A 127 27.83 -7.72 -16.81
C THR A 127 27.31 -6.35 -16.42
N ALA A 128 28.06 -5.67 -15.56
CA ALA A 128 27.74 -4.38 -14.99
C ALA A 128 29.01 -3.78 -14.38
N SER A 129 29.74 -2.96 -15.14
CA SER A 129 31.01 -2.38 -14.70
C SER A 129 30.82 -1.44 -13.51
N ASN A 130 31.81 -1.37 -12.64
CA ASN A 130 31.90 -0.46 -11.51
C ASN A 130 33.36 -0.03 -11.32
N THR A 131 33.58 1.21 -10.95
CA THR A 131 34.91 1.76 -10.65
C THR A 131 34.81 2.65 -9.42
N ALA A 132 35.90 2.75 -8.66
CA ALA A 132 35.97 3.65 -7.51
C ALA A 132 35.59 5.10 -7.92
N GLY A 133 34.86 5.77 -7.04
CA GLY A 133 34.21 7.06 -7.25
C GLY A 133 32.76 6.97 -7.74
N GLN A 134 32.28 5.81 -8.18
CA GLN A 134 30.93 5.67 -8.71
C GLN A 134 29.88 5.39 -7.62
N THR A 135 28.66 5.85 -7.89
CA THR A 135 27.47 5.57 -7.10
C THR A 135 26.49 4.82 -7.96
N HIS A 136 25.94 3.74 -7.42
CA HIS A 136 24.95 2.91 -8.08
C HIS A 136 23.72 2.72 -7.21
N SER A 137 22.55 2.70 -7.84
CA SER A 137 21.31 2.27 -7.19
C SER A 137 21.03 0.81 -7.55
N TYR A 138 20.63 0.01 -6.57
CA TYR A 138 20.30 -1.40 -6.75
C TYR A 138 18.85 -1.63 -6.37
N GLN A 139 18.19 -2.49 -7.13
CA GLN A 139 16.88 -3.02 -6.77
C GLN A 139 16.88 -4.53 -6.97
N VAL A 140 16.36 -5.25 -5.98
CA VAL A 140 16.20 -6.70 -6.03
C VAL A 140 14.75 -7.03 -5.70
N ILE A 141 14.13 -7.89 -6.51
CA ILE A 141 12.83 -8.46 -6.20
C ILE A 141 13.04 -9.95 -5.93
N TYR A 142 12.59 -10.42 -4.77
CA TYR A 142 12.63 -11.83 -4.42
C TYR A 142 11.24 -12.35 -4.07
N ASP A 143 10.85 -13.44 -4.73
CA ASP A 143 9.59 -14.14 -4.49
C ASP A 143 9.85 -15.52 -3.87
N PRO A 144 9.58 -15.72 -2.55
CA PRO A 144 9.80 -17.01 -1.89
C PRO A 144 8.96 -18.16 -2.47
N LEU A 145 7.87 -17.88 -3.17
CA LEU A 145 6.98 -18.92 -3.72
C LEU A 145 7.48 -19.48 -5.04
N THR A 146 8.11 -18.63 -5.85
CA THR A 146 8.67 -19.04 -7.13
C THR A 146 10.18 -19.24 -7.08
N GLY A 147 10.83 -18.80 -6.00
CA GLY A 147 12.29 -18.77 -5.85
C GLY A 147 12.99 -17.79 -6.77
N LYS A 148 12.25 -16.90 -7.44
CA LYS A 148 12.80 -15.98 -8.43
C LYS A 148 13.46 -14.78 -7.76
N VAL A 149 14.74 -14.58 -8.04
CA VAL A 149 15.54 -13.40 -7.69
C VAL A 149 15.77 -12.59 -8.96
N GLN A 150 15.28 -11.35 -9.00
CA GLN A 150 15.45 -10.43 -10.12
C GLN A 150 16.25 -9.21 -9.68
N VAL A 151 17.20 -8.77 -10.51
CA VAL A 151 18.14 -7.70 -10.14
C VAL A 151 18.13 -6.59 -11.19
N TRP A 152 18.09 -5.35 -10.69
CA TRP A 152 18.27 -4.13 -11.46
C TRP A 152 19.41 -3.31 -10.83
N ARG A 153 20.12 -2.58 -11.68
CA ARG A 153 21.06 -1.55 -11.26
C ARG A 153 20.83 -0.30 -12.08
N ASP A 154 20.80 0.86 -11.45
CA ASP A 154 20.59 2.16 -12.12
C ASP A 154 19.33 2.17 -12.99
N ASN A 155 18.25 1.59 -12.44
CA ASN A 155 16.96 1.35 -13.11
C ASN A 155 17.00 0.45 -14.38
N VAL A 156 18.14 -0.16 -14.69
CA VAL A 156 18.29 -1.11 -15.80
C VAL A 156 18.16 -2.55 -15.28
N TYR A 157 17.30 -3.34 -15.91
CA TYR A 157 17.18 -4.77 -15.60
C TYR A 157 18.44 -5.51 -16.04
N LEU A 158 19.10 -6.17 -15.08
CA LEU A 158 20.32 -6.95 -15.37
C LEU A 158 20.01 -8.41 -15.69
N GLY A 159 19.04 -9.00 -14.98
CA GLY A 159 18.68 -10.39 -15.17
C GLY A 159 17.99 -11.01 -13.96
N SER A 160 17.80 -12.33 -14.02
CA SER A 160 17.21 -13.09 -12.91
C SER A 160 17.79 -14.49 -12.80
N TRP A 161 17.66 -15.05 -11.62
CA TRP A 161 17.90 -16.45 -11.32
C TRP A 161 16.69 -17.02 -10.57
N THR A 162 16.42 -18.31 -10.73
CA THR A 162 15.36 -19.01 -10.02
C THR A 162 15.96 -20.14 -9.19
N ASP A 163 15.76 -20.06 -7.89
CA ASP A 163 16.06 -21.14 -6.97
C ASP A 163 14.96 -22.21 -7.03
N THR A 164 15.35 -23.46 -7.25
CA THR A 164 14.43 -24.60 -7.24
C THR A 164 14.08 -25.08 -5.83
N THR A 165 14.86 -24.67 -4.83
CA THR A 165 14.69 -24.99 -3.40
C THR A 165 14.76 -23.71 -2.56
N PRO A 166 13.82 -22.76 -2.78
CA PRO A 166 13.96 -21.41 -2.28
C PRO A 166 13.97 -21.30 -0.75
N LEU A 167 14.73 -20.33 -0.24
CA LEU A 167 14.64 -19.89 1.15
C LEU A 167 13.27 -19.23 1.38
N LEU A 168 12.46 -19.83 2.22
CA LEU A 168 11.09 -19.37 2.50
C LEU A 168 11.05 -18.21 3.51
N SER A 169 12.11 -18.07 4.32
CA SER A 169 12.19 -17.03 5.34
C SER A 169 13.64 -16.66 5.66
N GLY A 170 13.85 -15.39 6.02
CA GLY A 170 15.07 -14.94 6.70
C GLY A 170 14.78 -13.85 7.74
N SER A 171 15.77 -13.61 8.59
CA SER A 171 15.62 -12.79 9.80
C SER A 171 16.44 -11.51 9.77
N TYR A 172 17.44 -11.41 8.89
CA TYR A 172 18.37 -10.30 8.87
C TYR A 172 18.65 -9.80 7.45
N LEU A 173 18.90 -8.49 7.36
CA LEU A 173 19.68 -7.89 6.27
C LEU A 173 21.13 -7.77 6.75
N SER A 174 22.09 -7.87 5.84
CA SER A 174 23.50 -7.57 6.17
C SER A 174 24.20 -6.90 5.01
N LEU A 175 24.95 -5.83 5.31
CA LEU A 175 25.83 -5.15 4.37
C LEU A 175 27.25 -5.71 4.52
N ARG A 176 27.92 -5.87 3.39
CA ARG A 176 29.30 -6.33 3.34
C ARG A 176 30.08 -5.59 2.27
N THR A 177 31.32 -5.29 2.59
CA THR A 177 32.37 -4.84 1.69
C THR A 177 33.57 -5.79 1.81
N ASP A 178 34.34 -5.93 0.74
CA ASP A 178 35.62 -6.63 0.75
C ASP A 178 36.72 -5.69 0.25
N ALA A 179 37.63 -5.28 1.14
CA ALA A 179 38.72 -4.35 0.86
C ALA A 179 38.28 -3.07 0.09
N SER A 180 37.07 -2.58 0.37
CA SER A 180 36.44 -1.47 -0.34
C SER A 180 35.77 -0.53 0.66
N ASN A 181 36.04 0.79 0.54
CA ASN A 181 35.35 1.83 1.30
C ASN A 181 34.07 2.19 0.55
N VAL A 182 32.92 1.83 1.13
CA VAL A 182 31.61 2.00 0.49
C VAL A 182 30.66 2.65 1.48
N LEU A 183 29.93 3.64 0.98
CA LEU A 183 28.85 4.30 1.68
C LEU A 183 27.52 3.77 1.15
N PHE A 184 26.64 3.33 2.05
CA PHE A 184 25.31 2.84 1.75
C PHE A 184 24.26 3.85 2.18
N ASP A 185 23.25 4.04 1.34
CA ASP A 185 22.18 5.01 1.60
C ASP A 185 20.86 4.55 0.96
N ASN A 186 19.76 5.24 1.28
CA ASN A 186 18.43 5.05 0.70
C ASN A 186 17.98 3.59 0.71
N LEU A 187 18.18 2.94 1.85
CA LEU A 187 17.93 1.53 2.02
C LEU A 187 16.46 1.30 2.35
N VAL A 188 15.77 0.55 1.50
CA VAL A 188 14.32 0.39 1.56
C VAL A 188 13.98 -1.08 1.34
N VAL A 189 13.19 -1.63 2.25
CA VAL A 189 12.52 -2.91 2.02
C VAL A 189 11.03 -2.65 1.91
N SER A 190 10.43 -3.12 0.83
CA SER A 190 9.02 -2.93 0.53
C SER A 190 8.32 -4.25 0.34
N GLU A 191 7.11 -4.36 0.86
CA GLU A 191 6.20 -5.44 0.50
C GLU A 191 5.47 -5.13 -0.80
N VAL A 192 5.04 -6.18 -1.50
CA VAL A 192 4.29 -6.07 -2.75
C VAL A 192 2.89 -6.63 -2.58
N VAL A 193 1.89 -5.82 -2.88
CA VAL A 193 0.48 -6.22 -2.93
C VAL A 193 -0.05 -5.98 -4.33
N LYS A 194 -0.64 -7.01 -4.94
CA LYS A 194 -1.24 -6.92 -6.28
C LYS A 194 -2.75 -6.84 -6.13
N TYR A 195 -3.37 -5.74 -6.50
CA TYR A 195 -4.83 -5.59 -6.54
C TYR A 195 -5.36 -5.92 -7.93
N TYR A 196 -6.48 -6.63 -7.96
CA TYR A 196 -7.25 -6.92 -9.17
C TYR A 196 -8.52 -6.09 -9.13
N GLN A 197 -8.83 -5.44 -10.24
CA GLN A 197 -9.99 -4.58 -10.38
C GLN A 197 -10.83 -5.06 -11.57
N ALA A 198 -12.14 -4.94 -11.45
CA ALA A 198 -13.08 -5.15 -12.55
C ALA A 198 -14.12 -4.03 -12.52
N GLY A 199 -14.40 -3.42 -13.67
CA GLY A 199 -15.36 -2.32 -13.77
C GLY A 199 -14.99 -1.09 -12.91
N GLY A 200 -13.69 -0.88 -12.65
CA GLY A 200 -13.20 0.21 -11.79
C GLY A 200 -13.28 -0.08 -10.28
N GLN A 201 -13.81 -1.24 -9.86
CA GLN A 201 -13.88 -1.64 -8.47
C GLN A 201 -12.79 -2.66 -8.14
N ARG A 202 -12.15 -2.52 -6.97
CA ARG A 202 -11.21 -3.53 -6.43
C ARG A 202 -12.00 -4.75 -5.98
N ILE A 203 -11.72 -5.91 -6.59
CA ILE A 203 -12.43 -7.17 -6.34
C ILE A 203 -11.59 -8.20 -5.61
N ALA A 204 -10.26 -8.10 -5.70
CA ALA A 204 -9.35 -9.00 -5.02
C ALA A 204 -7.98 -8.37 -4.82
N LEU A 205 -7.19 -8.98 -3.94
CA LEU A 205 -5.76 -8.75 -3.85
C LEU A 205 -5.01 -10.07 -3.81
N ARG A 206 -3.73 -10.02 -4.17
CA ARG A 206 -2.77 -11.09 -3.90
C ARG A 206 -1.62 -10.53 -3.09
N LYS A 207 -1.40 -11.09 -1.91
CA LYS A 207 -0.31 -10.79 -0.99
C LYS A 207 0.31 -12.11 -0.54
N ASN A 208 1.64 -12.19 -0.56
CA ASN A 208 2.39 -13.42 -0.24
C ASN A 208 1.83 -14.69 -0.94
N GLY A 209 1.49 -14.58 -2.24
CA GLY A 209 0.92 -15.68 -3.04
C GLY A 209 -0.55 -15.99 -2.81
N ALA A 210 -1.09 -15.67 -1.64
CA ALA A 210 -2.48 -15.89 -1.29
C ALA A 210 -3.37 -14.84 -1.96
N VAL A 211 -4.50 -15.29 -2.53
CA VAL A 211 -5.56 -14.41 -3.06
C VAL A 211 -6.60 -14.20 -1.98
N SER A 212 -7.04 -12.96 -1.80
CA SER A 212 -8.19 -12.59 -0.99
C SER A 212 -9.18 -11.79 -1.81
N TYR A 213 -10.46 -12.14 -1.72
CA TYR A 213 -11.54 -11.40 -2.36
C TYR A 213 -11.99 -10.26 -1.47
N LEU A 214 -12.18 -9.09 -2.07
CA LEU A 214 -12.59 -7.87 -1.39
C LEU A 214 -14.01 -7.53 -1.80
N PHE A 215 -14.87 -7.31 -0.81
CA PHE A 215 -16.22 -6.81 -1.01
C PHE A 215 -16.34 -5.44 -0.37
N GLY A 216 -17.05 -4.55 -1.05
CA GLY A 216 -17.07 -3.15 -0.69
C GLY A 216 -18.37 -2.45 -1.03
N ASP A 217 -18.44 -1.19 -0.62
CA ASP A 217 -19.51 -0.28 -0.98
C ASP A 217 -19.25 0.37 -2.36
N HIS A 218 -20.22 1.17 -2.82
CA HIS A 218 -20.13 1.89 -4.08
C HIS A 218 -19.03 2.98 -4.11
N LEU A 219 -18.51 3.38 -2.94
CA LEU A 219 -17.39 4.33 -2.82
C LEU A 219 -16.04 3.61 -2.83
N GLY A 220 -16.03 2.28 -2.94
CA GLY A 220 -14.82 1.47 -2.98
C GLY A 220 -14.20 1.19 -1.61
N SER A 221 -14.94 1.39 -0.51
CA SER A 221 -14.50 0.97 0.83
C SER A 221 -14.37 -0.54 0.90
N THR A 222 -13.42 -1.07 1.66
CA THR A 222 -13.32 -2.52 1.89
C THR A 222 -14.12 -2.92 3.13
N SER A 223 -15.26 -3.59 2.95
CA SER A 223 -16.11 -4.02 4.08
C SER A 223 -15.88 -5.47 4.48
N VAL A 224 -15.76 -6.39 3.53
CA VAL A 224 -15.55 -7.82 3.83
C VAL A 224 -14.34 -8.31 3.06
N THR A 225 -13.54 -9.16 3.69
CA THR A 225 -12.49 -9.94 3.04
C THR A 225 -12.79 -11.42 3.18
N ALA A 226 -12.68 -12.15 2.07
CA ALA A 226 -12.78 -13.60 2.04
C ALA A 226 -11.50 -14.23 1.47
N ASP A 227 -11.19 -15.45 1.89
CA ASP A 227 -10.11 -16.24 1.31
C ASP A 227 -10.49 -16.87 -0.05
N ALA A 228 -9.56 -17.62 -0.63
CA ALA A 228 -9.76 -18.29 -1.92
C ALA A 228 -10.92 -19.30 -1.94
N THR A 229 -11.38 -19.78 -0.78
CA THR A 229 -12.52 -20.70 -0.64
C THR A 229 -13.86 -19.98 -0.42
N GLY A 230 -13.83 -18.66 -0.28
CA GLY A 230 -15.02 -17.84 -0.01
C GLY A 230 -15.36 -17.74 1.48
N VAL A 231 -14.51 -18.25 2.37
CA VAL A 231 -14.68 -18.08 3.82
C VAL A 231 -14.29 -16.66 4.21
N ARG A 232 -15.14 -16.01 5.01
CA ARG A 232 -14.87 -14.68 5.55
C ARG A 232 -13.66 -14.71 6.48
N THR A 233 -12.62 -13.96 6.14
CA THR A 233 -11.39 -13.80 6.93
C THR A 233 -11.21 -12.41 7.51
N GLY A 234 -12.03 -11.43 7.08
CA GLY A 234 -12.00 -10.07 7.60
C GLY A 234 -13.34 -9.36 7.44
N GLU A 235 -13.71 -8.51 8.39
CA GLU A 235 -14.84 -7.57 8.24
C GLU A 235 -14.55 -6.24 8.94
N LEU A 236 -14.85 -5.16 8.23
CA LEU A 236 -14.74 -3.78 8.67
C LEU A 236 -16.07 -3.08 8.40
N TRP A 237 -16.52 -2.33 9.40
CA TRP A 237 -17.61 -1.37 9.24
C TRP A 237 -17.07 0.02 9.47
N TYR A 238 -17.54 1.00 8.72
CA TYR A 238 -17.09 2.38 8.85
C TYR A 238 -18.22 3.27 9.33
N LYS A 239 -17.89 4.26 10.15
CA LYS A 239 -18.74 5.43 10.39
C LYS A 239 -18.69 6.33 9.14
N PRO A 240 -19.62 7.30 8.99
CA PRO A 240 -19.62 8.20 7.82
C PRO A 240 -18.32 9.01 7.61
N TRP A 241 -17.46 9.07 8.62
CA TRP A 241 -16.16 9.76 8.62
C TRP A 241 -14.97 8.80 8.68
N GLY A 242 -15.16 7.51 8.37
CA GLY A 242 -14.06 6.57 8.10
C GLY A 242 -13.45 5.85 9.30
N GLU A 243 -13.80 6.23 10.52
CA GLU A 243 -13.47 5.47 11.73
C GLU A 243 -14.18 4.10 11.70
N ASN A 244 -13.55 3.07 12.25
CA ASN A 244 -14.18 1.77 12.40
C ASN A 244 -15.43 1.87 13.31
N ARG A 245 -16.54 1.33 12.83
CA ARG A 245 -17.79 1.21 13.58
C ARG A 245 -17.80 -0.14 14.29
N GLY A 246 -17.40 -0.14 15.56
CA GLY A 246 -17.29 -1.35 16.37
C GLY A 246 -15.98 -2.10 16.15
N THR A 247 -15.86 -3.26 16.78
CA THR A 247 -14.65 -4.09 16.71
C THR A 247 -14.62 -4.87 15.39
N PRO A 248 -13.58 -4.72 14.55
CA PRO A 248 -13.41 -5.52 13.34
C PRO A 248 -13.48 -7.03 13.59
N TYR A 249 -14.00 -7.78 12.62
CA TYR A 249 -13.84 -9.23 12.60
C TYR A 249 -12.48 -9.54 11.95
N GLN A 250 -11.51 -9.99 12.76
CA GLN A 250 -10.15 -10.30 12.31
C GLN A 250 -9.47 -9.13 11.55
N THR A 251 -8.28 -9.38 11.00
CA THR A 251 -7.48 -8.37 10.31
C THR A 251 -7.60 -8.55 8.80
N THR A 252 -7.95 -7.48 8.08
CA THR A 252 -7.91 -7.50 6.61
C THR A 252 -6.47 -7.33 6.10
N PRO A 253 -6.03 -8.07 5.06
CA PRO A 253 -4.70 -7.97 4.48
C PRO A 253 -4.44 -6.71 3.62
N THR A 254 -5.43 -5.81 3.49
CA THR A 254 -5.31 -4.57 2.71
C THR A 254 -5.22 -3.31 3.57
N GLN A 255 -4.38 -2.38 3.15
CA GLN A 255 -4.36 -1.01 3.69
C GLN A 255 -5.44 -0.12 3.08
N ARG A 256 -5.97 -0.48 1.90
CA ARG A 256 -7.00 0.28 1.19
C ARG A 256 -8.37 0.03 1.84
N ARG A 257 -8.78 0.94 2.70
CA ARG A 257 -9.94 0.82 3.59
C ARG A 257 -11.03 1.83 3.19
N PHE A 258 -11.43 2.74 4.06
CA PHE A 258 -12.54 3.67 3.83
C PHE A 258 -12.40 4.46 2.53
N THR A 259 -13.45 4.48 1.70
CA THR A 259 -13.51 5.11 0.36
C THR A 259 -12.36 4.71 -0.58
N GLY A 260 -11.76 3.54 -0.35
CA GLY A 260 -10.62 3.04 -1.11
C GLY A 260 -9.29 3.76 -0.85
N GLN A 261 -9.18 4.58 0.19
CA GLN A 261 -7.93 5.24 0.53
C GLN A 261 -7.00 4.34 1.34
N VAL A 262 -5.70 4.60 1.24
CA VAL A 262 -4.67 3.89 2.00
C VAL A 262 -4.71 4.40 3.44
N LEU A 263 -4.96 3.51 4.38
CA LEU A 263 -4.73 3.75 5.79
C LEU A 263 -3.25 3.57 6.10
N ASP A 264 -2.60 4.64 6.53
CA ASP A 264 -1.24 4.64 7.04
C ASP A 264 -1.26 4.38 8.55
N GLU A 265 -1.08 3.13 8.94
CA GLU A 265 -1.03 2.72 10.34
C GLU A 265 0.26 3.22 11.04
N VAL A 266 1.31 3.55 10.28
CA VAL A 266 2.58 4.08 10.82
C VAL A 266 2.42 5.56 11.18
N ALA A 267 1.67 6.32 10.38
CA ALA A 267 1.32 7.72 10.66
C ALA A 267 0.20 7.90 11.70
N GLY A 268 -0.10 6.88 12.50
CA GLY A 268 -1.10 6.96 13.59
C GLY A 268 -2.54 6.65 13.16
N GLY A 269 -2.76 5.99 12.01
CA GLY A 269 -4.10 5.60 11.55
C GLY A 269 -4.78 6.66 10.67
N LEU A 270 -3.99 7.42 9.92
CA LEU A 270 -4.48 8.46 9.01
C LEU A 270 -4.74 7.88 7.61
N TYR A 271 -5.73 8.42 6.91
CA TYR A 271 -5.98 8.08 5.51
C TYR A 271 -5.22 9.04 4.58
N PHE A 272 -4.44 8.49 3.65
CA PHE A 272 -3.75 9.28 2.64
C PHE A 272 -4.65 9.52 1.41
N TYR A 273 -5.09 10.76 1.22
CA TYR A 273 -5.89 11.23 0.08
C TYR A 273 -5.02 11.96 -0.95
N ASN A 274 -3.85 11.41 -1.26
CA ASN A 274 -2.84 11.94 -2.20
C ASN A 274 -2.18 13.28 -1.81
N ALA A 275 -2.96 14.34 -1.59
CA ALA A 275 -2.44 15.67 -1.26
C ALA A 275 -2.47 15.97 0.25
N ARG A 276 -3.23 15.19 1.03
CA ARG A 276 -3.43 15.41 2.47
C ARG A 276 -3.69 14.11 3.21
N TYR A 277 -3.27 14.09 4.47
CA TYR A 277 -3.71 13.09 5.43
C TYR A 277 -5.06 13.49 6.02
N TYR A 278 -5.95 12.52 6.17
CA TYR A 278 -7.27 12.68 6.78
C TYR A 278 -7.31 11.87 8.07
N ASP A 279 -7.70 12.53 9.16
CA ASP A 279 -7.81 11.92 10.48
C ASP A 279 -9.25 11.45 10.74
N PRO A 280 -9.52 10.14 10.73
CA PRO A 280 -10.87 9.61 10.91
C PRO A 280 -11.50 9.82 12.30
N PRO A 281 -10.83 9.93 13.46
CA PRO A 281 -11.49 10.09 14.76
C PRO A 281 -12.23 11.42 14.92
N VAL A 282 -12.01 12.40 14.03
CA VAL A 282 -12.63 13.74 14.16
C VAL A 282 -13.96 13.76 13.40
N PRO A 283 -15.11 13.84 14.10
CA PRO A 283 -16.38 14.08 13.42
C PRO A 283 -16.33 15.45 12.74
N PRO A 284 -16.86 15.59 11.51
CA PRO A 284 -17.00 16.91 10.92
C PRO A 284 -17.81 17.83 11.84
N PRO A 285 -17.52 19.15 11.87
CA PRO A 285 -18.31 20.08 12.66
C PRO A 285 -19.80 19.95 12.28
N PRO A 286 -20.72 20.11 13.25
CA PRO A 286 -22.14 20.01 12.96
C PRO A 286 -22.50 20.97 11.83
N PRO A 287 -23.40 20.57 10.91
CA PRO A 287 -23.87 21.48 9.88
C PRO A 287 -24.40 22.76 10.55
N PRO A 288 -24.15 23.95 9.97
CA PRO A 288 -24.65 25.19 10.54
C PRO A 288 -26.17 25.08 10.70
N PRO A 289 -26.74 25.62 11.80
CA PRO A 289 -28.18 25.59 11.99
C PRO A 289 -28.86 26.19 10.75
N PRO A 290 -30.00 25.63 10.32
CA PRO A 290 -30.76 26.23 9.23
C PRO A 290 -31.05 27.70 9.59
N PRO A 291 -31.00 28.62 8.60
CA PRO A 291 -31.28 30.02 8.86
C PRO A 291 -32.66 30.14 9.54
N PRO A 292 -32.81 31.02 10.55
CA PRO A 292 -34.09 31.21 11.20
C PRO A 292 -35.15 31.58 10.14
N PRO A 293 -36.40 31.14 10.31
CA PRO A 293 -37.47 31.53 9.40
C PRO A 293 -37.52 33.05 9.30
N PRO A 294 -37.83 33.61 8.11
CA PRO A 294 -37.91 35.06 7.93
C PRO A 294 -38.80 35.65 9.01
N ARG A 295 -38.31 36.65 9.76
CA ARG A 295 -39.17 37.43 10.65
C ARG A 295 -40.19 38.12 9.75
N ASP A 296 -41.45 37.68 9.82
CA ASP A 296 -42.55 38.40 9.21
C ASP A 296 -42.48 39.86 9.66
N ARG A 297 -42.36 40.74 8.68
CA ARG A 297 -42.32 42.18 8.90
C ARG A 297 -43.61 42.55 9.64
N CYS A 298 -43.49 43.22 10.79
CA CYS A 298 -44.62 43.90 11.42
C CYS A 298 -45.37 44.73 10.37
N PRO A 299 -46.71 44.67 10.29
CA PRO A 299 -47.46 45.56 9.42
C PRO A 299 -47.31 47.02 9.91
N PRO A 300 -47.28 48.00 9.01
CA PRO A 300 -47.16 49.41 9.38
C PRO A 300 -48.41 49.88 10.16
N PRO A 301 -48.28 50.91 11.02
CA PRO A 301 -49.38 51.37 11.87
C PRO A 301 -50.52 52.00 11.04
N PRO A 302 -51.77 51.97 11.53
CA PRO A 302 -52.94 52.29 10.73
C PRO A 302 -53.09 53.80 10.51
N ARG A 303 -53.45 54.19 9.28
CA ARG A 303 -53.95 55.54 8.98
C ARG A 303 -55.31 55.73 9.65
N ARG A 304 -55.50 56.89 10.28
CA ARG A 304 -56.72 57.32 10.99
C ARG A 304 -57.96 57.24 10.09
N CYS A 305 -59.03 56.62 10.59
CA CYS A 305 -60.40 56.87 10.13
C CYS A 305 -61.20 57.57 11.24
N VAL A 306 -61.95 58.59 10.82
CA VAL A 306 -62.82 59.44 11.63
C VAL A 306 -64.06 58.67 12.09
N ALA A 307 -64.60 59.07 13.25
CA ALA A 307 -65.65 58.43 14.04
C ALA A 307 -67.01 58.21 13.35
N ASN A 308 -67.74 57.14 13.70
CA ASN A 308 -68.95 57.24 14.53
C ASN A 308 -69.55 55.89 14.97
N ARG A 309 -69.84 55.82 16.28
CA ARG A 309 -70.92 55.13 17.03
C ARG A 309 -71.62 53.86 16.51
N LEU A 310 -71.55 52.85 17.39
CA LEU A 310 -72.62 52.07 18.04
C LEU A 310 -73.37 50.92 17.30
N ILE A 311 -73.36 49.79 18.02
CA ILE A 311 -74.39 48.73 18.20
C ILE A 311 -74.11 47.36 17.56
N SER A 312 -74.28 46.38 18.44
CA SER A 312 -74.07 44.94 18.36
C SER A 312 -75.19 44.18 17.60
N ILE A 313 -74.87 42.92 17.28
CA ILE A 313 -75.73 41.71 17.20
C ILE A 313 -75.66 41.02 15.82
N GLY A 314 -75.36 39.71 15.81
CA GLY A 314 -75.93 38.75 14.84
C GLY A 314 -74.95 37.88 14.04
N HIS A 315 -74.85 36.61 14.41
CA HIS A 315 -74.49 35.45 13.56
C HIS A 315 -75.38 35.34 12.28
N PRO A 316 -75.17 34.38 11.36
CA PRO A 316 -73.96 33.93 10.65
C PRO A 316 -74.23 33.72 9.13
N PHE A 317 -73.30 33.94 8.18
CA PHE A 317 -73.44 33.32 6.83
C PHE A 317 -72.13 33.30 5.99
N LEU A 318 -71.73 32.07 5.61
CA LEU A 318 -71.01 31.56 4.42
C LEU A 318 -69.72 32.24 3.86
N ARG A 319 -68.63 31.44 3.80
CA ARG A 319 -67.67 31.33 2.67
C ARG A 319 -67.22 29.86 2.57
N TRP A 320 -67.69 29.07 1.61
CA TRP A 320 -67.11 28.78 0.28
C TRP A 320 -65.61 28.41 0.23
N CYS A 321 -65.41 27.11 -0.04
CA CYS A 321 -64.37 26.41 -0.81
C CYS A 321 -62.95 26.23 -0.26
N SER A 322 -62.73 25.04 0.32
CA SER A 322 -61.45 24.32 0.37
C SER A 322 -61.63 22.99 -0.38
N SER A 323 -60.76 22.66 -1.33
CA SER A 323 -60.53 21.28 -1.82
C SER A 323 -59.30 21.24 -2.73
N PHE A 324 -58.21 20.62 -2.28
CA PHE A 324 -57.64 19.42 -2.92
C PHE A 324 -56.49 18.85 -2.08
N ILE A 325 -56.70 17.63 -1.55
CA ILE A 325 -55.69 16.73 -0.97
C ILE A 325 -55.70 15.46 -1.83
N ARG A 326 -54.53 14.98 -2.25
CA ARG A 326 -54.20 13.58 -2.56
C ARG A 326 -52.73 13.38 -2.16
N SER A 327 -52.28 12.56 -1.21
CA SER A 327 -52.35 11.10 -0.98
C SER A 327 -51.76 10.22 -2.10
N CYS A 328 -50.63 9.53 -1.80
CA CYS A 328 -50.34 8.17 -2.28
C CYS A 328 -49.23 7.48 -1.45
N SER A 329 -49.36 6.16 -1.31
CA SER A 329 -48.84 5.27 -0.27
C SER A 329 -47.74 4.30 -0.74
N LEU A 330 -47.07 3.66 0.23
CA LEU A 330 -46.16 2.50 0.09
C LEU A 330 -46.75 1.30 -0.69
N THR A 331 -45.87 0.46 -1.27
CA THR A 331 -46.04 -1.01 -1.39
C THR A 331 -44.72 -1.75 -1.69
N GLN A 332 -44.73 -3.08 -1.51
CA GLN A 332 -43.66 -4.04 -1.16
C GLN A 332 -42.82 -4.65 -2.31
N ARG A 333 -41.64 -5.18 -1.90
CA ARG A 333 -40.93 -6.44 -2.26
C ARG A 333 -40.81 -6.89 -3.73
N GLU A 334 -39.58 -7.22 -4.14
CA GLU A 334 -39.20 -8.61 -4.47
C GLU A 334 -37.66 -8.80 -4.58
N VAL A 335 -37.22 -9.99 -4.18
CA VAL A 335 -35.83 -10.48 -4.11
C VAL A 335 -35.65 -11.51 -5.23
N LEU A 336 -34.59 -11.39 -6.04
CA LEU A 336 -34.14 -12.46 -6.94
C LEU A 336 -32.62 -12.61 -6.87
N PHE A 337 -32.18 -13.67 -6.20
CA PHE A 337 -30.82 -14.22 -6.27
C PHE A 337 -30.64 -14.96 -7.60
N HIS A 338 -29.54 -14.71 -8.31
CA HIS A 338 -29.05 -15.63 -9.36
C HIS A 338 -27.62 -16.06 -9.01
N SER A 339 -27.44 -17.38 -8.95
CA SER A 339 -26.16 -18.05 -8.69
C SER A 339 -25.27 -18.00 -9.93
N TRP A 340 -23.97 -17.80 -9.72
CA TRP A 340 -22.96 -18.05 -10.75
C TRP A 340 -22.09 -19.23 -10.35
N ARG A 341 -22.06 -20.22 -11.25
CA ARG A 341 -21.22 -21.41 -11.19
C ARG A 341 -19.75 -21.02 -11.33
N THR A 342 -18.91 -21.81 -10.67
CA THR A 342 -17.46 -21.85 -10.77
C THR A 342 -16.99 -22.10 -12.20
N SER A 343 -16.09 -21.27 -12.71
CA SER A 343 -15.20 -21.64 -13.81
C SER A 343 -13.77 -21.28 -13.43
N THR A 344 -12.94 -22.32 -13.46
CA THR A 344 -11.49 -22.30 -13.24
C THR A 344 -10.80 -21.61 -14.40
N LEU A 345 -9.95 -20.61 -14.11
CA LEU A 345 -9.03 -20.04 -15.10
C LEU A 345 -7.59 -20.15 -14.59
N ASN A 346 -6.85 -21.06 -15.23
CA ASN A 346 -5.42 -21.21 -15.12
C ASN A 346 -4.71 -20.24 -16.09
N ALA A 347 -3.64 -19.63 -15.56
CA ALA A 347 -2.37 -19.26 -16.21
C ALA A 347 -2.31 -18.19 -17.34
N TRP A 348 -1.15 -17.50 -17.30
CA TRP A 348 -0.50 -16.61 -18.29
C TRP A 348 -0.90 -15.13 -18.26
N ASP A 349 0.00 -14.25 -17.80
CA ASP A 349 0.96 -13.61 -18.71
C ASP A 349 2.03 -12.75 -17.98
N VAL A 350 3.20 -12.75 -18.62
CA VAL A 350 4.42 -11.99 -18.31
C VAL A 350 4.33 -10.69 -19.09
N GLU A 351 4.33 -9.52 -18.44
CA GLU A 351 4.67 -8.27 -19.16
C GLU A 351 5.14 -7.12 -18.27
N PHE A 352 5.84 -6.21 -18.95
CA PHE A 352 6.91 -5.32 -18.53
C PHE A 352 6.52 -4.21 -17.54
N LEU A 353 7.44 -3.92 -16.62
CA LEU A 353 7.44 -2.70 -15.80
C LEU A 353 8.37 -1.66 -16.42
N GLN A 354 7.80 -0.69 -17.13
CA GLN A 354 8.37 0.66 -17.25
C GLN A 354 7.35 1.63 -16.66
N LEU A 355 7.74 2.34 -15.61
CA LEU A 355 7.04 3.53 -15.15
C LEU A 355 7.95 4.74 -15.47
N PRO A 356 7.38 5.88 -15.92
CA PRO A 356 8.14 7.02 -16.39
C PRO A 356 8.75 7.83 -15.23
N ALA A 357 9.92 8.38 -15.49
CA ALA A 357 10.58 9.37 -14.64
C ALA A 357 9.75 10.66 -14.60
N HIS A 358 9.42 11.13 -13.39
CA HIS A 358 8.95 12.49 -13.19
C HIS A 358 10.15 13.41 -12.96
N HIS A 359 10.45 14.25 -13.94
CA HIS A 359 11.13 15.52 -13.73
C HIS A 359 10.19 16.46 -12.99
N GLN A 360 10.63 17.01 -11.86
CA GLN A 360 10.91 18.44 -11.69
C GLN A 360 11.78 18.64 -10.44
#